data_AF-A0A0L0LIE0-F1
#
_entry.id   AF-A0A0L0LIE0-F1
#
_cell.length_a   1.000
_cell.length_b   1.000
_cell.length_c   1.000
_cell.angle_alpha   90.00
_cell.angle_beta   90.00
_cell.angle_gamma   90.00
#
_symmetry.space_group_name_H-M   'P 1'
#
loop_
_entity.id
_entity.type
_entity.pdbx_description
1 polymer ?
#
loop_
_entity_poly.entity_id
_entity_poly.type
_entity_poly.pdbx_seq_one_letter_code
_entity_poly.pdbx_strand_id
1 'polypeptide(L)'
;MERSNNHSEHMSDIQSVVMRRVHTVHAIRPFISSTMLAAILSLGSLYLVGREVWVAKVLVNIPNPLNVVSTLRFFEVAFLNTTTLVQVLCVIVAFSVVWILRDMVRALRLPAMRMA
;
A
#
# COMPACT_ATOMS: atom_id res chain seq x y z
N MET A 1 -47.48 32.07 9.21
CA MET A 1 -47.16 30.94 8.32
C MET A 1 -45.65 30.70 8.35
N GLU A 2 -45.09 30.22 9.47
CA GLU A 2 -43.63 30.29 9.74
C GLU A 2 -42.99 28.92 10.04
N ARG A 3 -43.77 27.83 10.02
CA ARG A 3 -43.29 26.49 10.38
C ARG A 3 -42.70 25.66 9.22
N SER A 4 -42.73 26.15 7.98
CA SER A 4 -42.33 25.34 6.82
C SER A 4 -40.83 25.38 6.50
N ASN A 5 -40.07 26.39 6.92
CA ASN A 5 -38.67 26.55 6.50
C ASN A 5 -37.68 25.63 7.24
N ASN A 6 -37.95 25.29 8.50
CA ASN A 6 -37.00 24.50 9.30
C ASN A 6 -36.91 23.02 8.87
N HIS A 7 -37.96 22.49 8.23
CA HIS A 7 -37.97 21.08 7.81
C HIS A 7 -37.11 20.84 6.56
N SER A 8 -37.10 21.81 5.63
CA SER A 8 -36.28 21.78 4.42
C SER A 8 -34.78 21.94 4.71
N GLU A 9 -34.40 22.78 5.67
CA GLU A 9 -32.99 22.96 6.06
C GLU A 9 -32.40 21.69 6.69
N HIS A 10 -33.18 21.02 7.55
CA HIS A 10 -32.72 19.81 8.22
C HIS A 10 -32.57 18.61 7.27
N MET A 11 -33.40 18.53 6.22
CA MET A 11 -33.25 17.55 5.13
C MET A 11 -32.00 17.81 4.29
N SER A 12 -31.70 19.08 4.00
CA SER A 12 -30.51 19.51 3.26
C SER A 12 -29.22 19.10 3.99
N ASP A 13 -29.15 19.31 5.30
CA ASP A 13 -27.95 18.97 6.07
C ASP A 13 -27.70 17.46 6.13
N ILE A 14 -28.75 16.67 6.40
CA ILE A 14 -28.63 15.21 6.42
C ILE A 14 -28.25 14.69 5.03
N GLN A 15 -28.86 15.21 3.97
CA GLN A 15 -28.53 14.85 2.60
C GLN A 15 -27.08 15.18 2.24
N SER A 16 -26.57 16.34 2.69
CA SER A 16 -25.19 16.74 2.45
C SER A 16 -24.18 15.81 3.15
N VAL A 17 -24.47 15.40 4.39
CA VAL A 17 -23.63 14.48 5.17
C VAL A 17 -23.64 13.08 4.56
N VAL A 18 -24.81 12.59 4.13
CA VAL A 18 -24.93 11.27 3.49
C VAL A 18 -24.25 11.28 2.12
N MET A 19 -24.49 12.29 1.28
CA MET A 19 -23.87 12.37 -0.04
C MET A 19 -22.36 12.56 0.05
N ARG A 20 -21.87 13.28 1.05
CA ARG A 20 -20.43 13.38 1.33
C ARG A 20 -19.79 12.01 1.58
N ARG A 21 -20.45 11.15 2.35
CA ARG A 21 -19.97 9.78 2.64
C ARG A 21 -20.09 8.87 1.43
N VAL A 22 -21.18 8.94 0.68
CA VAL A 22 -21.38 8.15 -0.55
C VAL A 22 -20.30 8.51 -1.57
N HIS A 23 -20.00 9.79 -1.76
CA HIS A 23 -18.95 10.23 -2.68
C HIS A 23 -17.57 9.76 -2.23
N THR A 24 -17.29 9.75 -0.93
CA THR A 24 -16.05 9.20 -0.37
C THR A 24 -15.94 7.70 -0.63
N VAL A 25 -16.98 6.91 -0.35
CA VAL A 25 -16.98 5.45 -0.59
C VAL A 25 -16.85 5.16 -2.09
N HIS A 26 -17.55 5.91 -2.93
CA HIS A 26 -17.50 5.75 -4.38
C HIS A 26 -16.12 6.12 -4.95
N ALA A 27 -15.47 7.17 -4.44
CA ALA A 27 -14.13 7.57 -4.84
C ALA A 27 -13.05 6.58 -4.40
N ILE A 28 -13.23 5.91 -3.26
CA ILE A 28 -12.27 4.90 -2.74
C ILE A 28 -12.41 3.54 -3.45
N ARG A 29 -13.61 3.21 -3.98
CA ARG A 29 -13.90 1.93 -4.65
C ARG A 29 -12.90 1.51 -5.74
N PRO A 30 -12.48 2.36 -6.70
CA PRO A 30 -11.49 1.97 -7.71
C PRO A 30 -10.08 1.77 -7.15
N PHE A 31 -9.70 2.47 -6.07
CA PHE A 31 -8.40 2.29 -5.41
C PHE A 31 -8.31 0.94 -4.72
N ILE A 32 -9.40 0.48 -4.09
CA ILE A 32 -9.42 -0.84 -3.44
C ILE A 32 -9.04 -1.94 -4.43
N SER A 33 -9.50 -1.89 -5.69
CA SER A 33 -9.17 -2.93 -6.67
C SER A 33 -7.68 -2.93 -7.06
N SER A 34 -7.08 -1.75 -7.28
CA SER A 34 -5.67 -1.64 -7.67
C SER A 34 -4.73 -1.91 -6.49
N THR A 35 -5.03 -1.36 -5.31
CA THR A 35 -4.25 -1.60 -4.08
C THR A 35 -4.38 -3.07 -3.63
N MET A 36 -5.55 -3.69 -3.75
CA MET A 36 -5.74 -5.12 -3.44
C MET A 36 -4.95 -6.01 -4.39
N LEU A 37 -4.91 -5.70 -5.69
CA LEU A 37 -4.07 -6.41 -6.65
C LEU A 37 -2.58 -6.29 -6.28
N ALA A 38 -2.11 -5.08 -5.96
CA ALA A 38 -0.73 -4.86 -5.52
C ALA A 38 -0.42 -5.61 -4.21
N ALA A 39 -1.36 -5.65 -3.26
CA ALA A 39 -1.20 -6.39 -2.01
C ALA A 39 -1.11 -7.91 -2.26
N ILE A 40 -1.95 -8.46 -3.13
CA ILE A 40 -1.91 -9.88 -3.52
C ILE A 40 -0.61 -10.20 -4.24
N LEU A 41 -0.18 -9.37 -5.20
CA LEU A 41 1.09 -9.52 -5.90
C LEU A 41 2.26 -9.49 -4.93
N SER A 42 2.26 -8.56 -3.96
CA SER A 42 3.30 -8.45 -2.95
C SER A 42 3.34 -9.67 -2.03
N LEU A 43 2.20 -10.07 -1.46
CA LEU A 43 2.11 -11.21 -0.55
C LEU A 43 2.43 -12.53 -1.24
N GLY A 44 1.87 -12.74 -2.44
CA GLY A 44 2.15 -13.90 -3.26
C GLY A 44 3.62 -13.98 -3.63
N SER A 45 4.22 -12.87 -4.07
CA SER A 45 5.63 -12.85 -4.41
C SER A 45 6.52 -13.11 -3.20
N LEU A 46 6.19 -12.55 -2.03
CA LEU A 46 6.93 -12.78 -0.80
C LEU A 46 6.84 -14.25 -0.36
N TYR A 47 5.67 -14.88 -0.52
CA TYR A 47 5.49 -16.31 -0.28
C TYR A 47 6.35 -17.17 -1.22
N LEU A 48 6.36 -16.87 -2.53
CA LEU A 48 7.22 -17.60 -3.48
C LEU A 48 8.70 -17.39 -3.17
N VAL A 49 9.13 -16.17 -2.83
CA VAL A 49 10.52 -15.89 -2.42
C VAL A 49 10.89 -16.67 -1.17
N GLY A 50 10.01 -16.75 -0.17
CA GLY A 50 10.25 -17.53 1.04
C GLY A 50 10.34 -19.05 0.79
N ARG A 51 9.76 -19.54 -0.31
CA ARG A 51 9.88 -20.93 -0.74
C ARG A 51 11.20 -21.20 -1.46
N GLU A 52 11.66 -20.27 -2.29
CA GLU A 52 12.89 -20.41 -3.09
C GLU A 52 14.15 -20.07 -2.30
N VAL A 53 14.06 -19.08 -1.41
CA VAL A 53 15.17 -18.63 -0.58
C VAL A 53 14.99 -19.16 0.83
N TRP A 54 15.97 -19.94 1.29
CA TRP A 54 16.00 -20.41 2.66
C TRP A 54 16.39 -19.26 3.60
N VAL A 55 15.39 -18.47 4.02
CA VAL A 55 15.57 -17.23 4.82
C VAL A 55 16.41 -17.49 6.07
N ALA A 56 16.24 -18.66 6.70
CA ALA A 56 17.04 -19.05 7.87
C ALA A 56 18.55 -19.09 7.57
N LYS A 57 18.98 -19.61 6.41
CA LYS A 57 20.40 -19.59 6.00
C LYS A 57 20.90 -18.18 5.77
N VAL A 58 20.06 -17.31 5.20
CA VAL A 58 20.43 -15.91 4.95
C VAL A 58 20.67 -15.22 6.28
N LEU A 59 19.75 -15.34 7.24
CA LEU A 59 19.86 -14.70 8.56
C LEU A 59 21.09 -15.16 9.35
N VAL A 60 21.44 -16.45 9.29
CA VAL A 60 22.63 -16.99 9.96
C VAL A 60 23.93 -16.53 9.31
N ASN A 61 23.88 -16.21 8.02
CA ASN A 61 25.06 -15.82 7.24
C ASN A 61 25.21 -14.29 7.10
N ILE A 62 24.32 -13.49 7.71
CA ILE A 62 24.44 -12.03 7.70
C ILE A 62 25.69 -11.63 8.49
N PRO A 63 26.64 -10.89 7.88
CA PRO A 63 27.76 -10.30 8.61
C PRO A 63 27.25 -9.24 9.59
N ASN A 64 28.06 -8.91 10.61
CA ASN A 64 27.70 -8.00 11.71
C ASN A 64 26.79 -6.84 11.24
N PRO A 65 25.52 -6.78 11.71
CA PRO A 65 24.51 -5.84 11.22
C PRO A 65 24.85 -4.38 11.51
N LEU A 66 25.81 -4.12 12.41
CA LEU A 66 26.31 -2.77 12.70
C LEU A 66 27.23 -2.24 11.59
N ASN A 67 27.77 -3.10 10.73
CA ASN A 67 28.58 -2.71 9.60
C ASN A 67 27.75 -2.69 8.32
N VAL A 68 27.01 -1.59 8.14
CA VAL A 68 26.06 -1.34 7.04
C VAL A 68 26.67 -1.64 5.67
N VAL A 69 27.94 -1.28 5.43
CA VAL A 69 28.62 -1.50 4.15
C VAL A 69 28.78 -3.00 3.86
N SER A 70 29.19 -3.78 4.86
CA SER A 70 29.36 -5.23 4.71
C SER A 70 28.02 -5.95 4.54
N THR A 71 26.97 -5.49 5.24
CA THR A 71 25.62 -6.01 5.11
C THR A 71 25.05 -5.74 3.72
N LEU A 72 25.23 -4.53 3.17
CA LEU A 72 24.78 -4.19 1.83
C LEU A 72 25.48 -5.05 0.76
N ARG A 73 26.81 -5.18 0.82
CA ARG A 73 27.56 -6.05 -0.10
C ARG A 73 27.11 -7.50 0.01
N PHE A 74 26.84 -7.98 1.22
CA PHE A 74 26.33 -9.33 1.43
C PHE A 74 24.98 -9.54 0.72
N PHE A 75 24.03 -8.62 0.89
CA PHE A 75 22.74 -8.68 0.20
C PHE A 75 22.86 -8.58 -1.31
N GLU A 76 23.74 -7.71 -1.82
CA GLU A 76 24.00 -7.56 -3.26
C GLU A 76 24.54 -8.86 -3.85
N VAL A 77 25.59 -9.43 -3.25
CA VAL A 77 26.20 -10.69 -3.73
C VAL A 77 25.22 -11.85 -3.60
N ALA A 78 24.46 -11.93 -2.50
CA ALA A 78 23.45 -12.96 -2.31
C ALA A 78 22.33 -12.85 -3.36
N PHE A 79 21.85 -11.64 -3.66
CA PHE A 79 20.82 -11.39 -4.66
C PHE A 79 21.30 -11.75 -6.07
N LEU A 80 22.52 -11.36 -6.44
CA LEU A 80 23.10 -11.68 -7.75
C LEU A 80 23.29 -13.19 -7.95
N ASN A 81 23.51 -13.95 -6.87
CA ASN A 81 23.65 -15.41 -6.92
C ASN A 81 22.34 -16.18 -6.71
N THR A 82 21.18 -15.50 -6.64
CA THR A 82 19.87 -16.18 -6.58
C THR A 82 19.35 -16.55 -7.98
N THR A 83 18.33 -17.41 -8.01
CA THR A 83 17.65 -17.78 -9.26
C THR A 83 16.95 -16.57 -9.89
N THR A 84 16.86 -16.54 -11.22
CA THR A 84 16.17 -15.46 -11.98
C THR A 84 14.73 -15.25 -11.49
N LEU A 85 14.06 -16.31 -11.03
CA LEU A 85 12.72 -16.24 -10.46
C LEU A 85 12.66 -15.34 -9.21
N VAL A 86 13.60 -15.51 -8.27
CA VAL A 86 13.68 -14.69 -7.06
C VAL A 86 13.92 -13.22 -7.40
N GLN A 87 14.79 -12.96 -8.37
CA GLN A 87 15.07 -11.60 -8.83
C GLN A 87 13.82 -10.91 -9.38
N VAL A 88 13.07 -11.60 -10.25
CA VAL A 88 11.80 -11.10 -10.81
C VAL A 88 10.77 -10.85 -9.69
N LEU A 89 10.63 -11.79 -8.75
CA LEU A 89 9.70 -11.64 -7.63
C LEU A 89 10.07 -10.45 -6.73
N CYS A 90 11.36 -10.21 -6.47
CA CYS A 90 11.81 -9.03 -5.73
C CYS A 90 11.43 -7.73 -6.44
N VAL A 91 11.56 -7.66 -7.78
CA VAL A 91 11.14 -6.49 -8.56
C VAL A 91 9.63 -6.28 -8.46
N ILE A 92 8.83 -7.35 -8.55
CA ILE A 92 7.37 -7.28 -8.40
C ILE A 92 6.98 -6.78 -7.01
N VAL A 93 7.63 -7.27 -5.95
CA VAL A 93 7.42 -6.79 -4.57
C VAL A 93 7.78 -5.32 -4.48
N ALA A 94 8.96 -4.91 -4.94
CA ALA A 94 9.40 -3.52 -4.87
C ALA A 94 8.41 -2.59 -5.59
N PHE A 95 7.97 -2.96 -6.79
CA PHE A 95 6.97 -2.18 -7.53
C PHE A 95 5.63 -2.11 -6.81
N SER A 96 5.15 -3.23 -6.27
CA SER A 96 3.89 -3.30 -5.54
C SER A 96 3.92 -2.44 -4.27
N VAL A 97 5.04 -2.46 -3.53
CA VAL A 97 5.23 -1.63 -2.33
C VAL A 97 5.22 -0.15 -2.69
N VAL A 98 5.95 0.27 -3.73
CA VAL A 98 5.96 1.66 -4.20
C VAL A 98 4.56 2.09 -4.64
N TRP A 99 3.82 1.21 -5.31
CA TRP A 99 2.45 1.46 -5.74
C TRP A 99 1.51 1.68 -4.55
N ILE A 100 1.53 0.78 -3.56
CA ILE A 100 0.74 0.90 -2.33
C ILE A 100 1.09 2.18 -1.58
N LEU A 101 2.38 2.50 -1.46
CA LEU A 101 2.83 3.72 -0.79
C LEU A 101 2.34 4.98 -1.51
N ARG A 102 2.36 4.99 -2.86
CA ARG A 102 1.81 6.07 -3.68
C ARG A 102 0.30 6.23 -3.47
N ASP A 103 -0.44 5.13 -3.46
CA ASP A 103 -1.89 5.15 -3.21
C ASP A 103 -2.19 5.64 -1.79
N MET A 104 -1.40 5.25 -0.80
CA MET A 104 -1.52 5.70 0.58
C MET A 104 -1.28 7.21 0.71
N VAL A 105 -0.23 7.75 0.07
CA VAL A 105 0.04 9.19 0.04
C VAL A 105 -1.08 9.96 -0.66
N ARG A 106 -1.65 9.42 -1.75
CA ARG A 106 -2.81 10.04 -2.42
C ARG A 106 -4.05 10.03 -1.55
N ALA A 107 -4.35 8.92 -0.89
CA ALA A 107 -5.48 8.79 0.02
C ALA A 107 -5.38 9.78 1.19
N LEU A 108 -4.17 10.03 1.70
CA LEU A 108 -3.91 11.00 2.78
C LEU A 108 -3.97 12.47 2.32
N ARG A 109 -3.74 12.77 1.04
CA ARG A 109 -3.84 14.14 0.50
C ARG A 109 -5.28 14.58 0.19
N LEU A 110 -6.16 13.64 -0.13
CA LEU A 110 -7.59 13.91 -0.39
C LEU A 110 -8.38 14.55 0.78
N PRO A 111 -8.12 14.23 2.07
CA PRO A 111 -8.79 14.92 3.19
C PRO A 111 -8.26 16.33 3.49
N ALA A 112 -7.08 16.72 3.00
CA ALA A 112 -6.47 18.02 3.34
C ALA A 112 -7.07 19.20 2.55
N MET A 113 -7.56 18.99 1.32
CA MET A 113 -8.27 20.01 0.50
C MET A 113 -9.78 20.03 0.74
N ARG A 114 -10.22 19.94 2.00
CA ARG A 114 -11.65 20.13 2.34
C ARG A 114 -11.87 20.91 3.64
N MET A 115 -10.79 21.52 4.16
CA MET A 115 -10.78 22.42 5.32
C MET A 115 -10.09 23.76 5.00
N ALA A 116 -10.04 24.13 3.72
CA ALA A 116 -9.79 25.48 3.23
C ALA A 116 -10.93 25.83 2.27
#